data_AF-A0A376KY71-F1
#
_entry.id   AF-A0A376KY71-F1
#
_cell.length_a   1.000
_cell.length_b   1.000
_cell.length_c   1.000
_cell.angle_alpha   90.00
_cell.angle_beta   90.00
_cell.angle_gamma   90.00
#
_symmetry.space_group_name_H-M   'P 1'
#
loop_
_entity.id
_entity.type
_entity.pdbx_description
1 polymer ?
#
loop_
_entity_poly.entity_id
_entity_poly.type
_entity_poly.pdbx_seq_one_letter_code
_entity_poly.pdbx_strand_id
1 'polypeptide(L)'
;MSKHDTDTSDQHAAKRRWLNAHEEGYHKAMGNRQVQMIAIGGAIGTGLFLGAGARLQMAGPALALVYLICGLFSFFILRALGELVLHRPSSGSFVSYAREFLGEKAAYVAGWMYFINWAMTGIVDITAVALYMHYWGCVWRRAAVGLCARCTYHRWHHEYDRCEMVCGDGVLVCAY
;
A
#
# COMPACT_ATOMS: atom_id res chain seq x y z
N MET A 1 25.93 -42.63 25.46
CA MET A 1 25.44 -42.07 24.18
C MET A 1 24.05 -41.42 24.28
N SER A 2 23.12 -41.89 25.12
CA SER A 2 21.71 -41.43 25.10
C SER A 2 21.41 -40.01 25.65
N LYS A 3 22.26 -39.42 26.51
CA LYS A 3 21.89 -38.22 27.29
C LYS A 3 22.01 -36.90 26.50
N HIS A 4 22.86 -36.87 25.47
CA HIS A 4 23.13 -35.66 24.67
C HIS A 4 22.06 -35.45 23.57
N ASP A 5 21.48 -36.52 23.02
CA ASP A 5 20.41 -36.44 22.02
C ASP A 5 19.07 -36.01 22.63
N THR A 6 18.83 -36.33 23.91
CA THR A 6 17.62 -35.91 24.63
C THR A 6 17.63 -34.41 24.93
N ASP A 7 18.75 -33.86 25.41
CA ASP A 7 18.86 -32.42 25.72
C ASP A 7 18.69 -31.54 24.48
N THR A 8 19.31 -31.92 23.36
CA THR A 8 19.19 -31.16 22.10
C THR A 8 17.76 -31.21 21.54
N SER A 9 17.10 -32.36 21.56
CA SER A 9 15.71 -32.47 21.11
C SER A 9 14.72 -31.69 21.98
N ASP A 10 14.94 -31.65 23.30
CA ASP A 10 14.14 -30.86 24.25
C ASP A 10 14.33 -29.35 24.04
N GLN A 11 15.57 -28.90 23.80
CA GLN A 11 15.89 -27.51 23.46
C GLN A 11 15.18 -27.07 22.16
N HIS A 12 15.16 -27.93 21.14
CA HIS A 12 14.45 -27.66 19.88
C HIS A 12 12.92 -27.65 20.06
N ALA A 13 12.37 -28.51 20.91
CA ALA A 13 10.94 -28.50 21.23
C ALA A 13 10.53 -27.22 21.98
N ALA A 14 11.33 -26.79 22.97
CA ALA A 14 11.11 -25.54 23.70
C ALA A 14 11.20 -24.30 22.79
N LYS A 15 12.20 -24.25 21.89
CA LYS A 15 12.38 -23.14 20.93
C LYS A 15 11.19 -23.04 19.95
N ARG A 16 10.68 -24.16 19.44
CA ARG A 16 9.48 -24.19 18.58
C ARG A 16 8.24 -23.70 19.33
N ARG A 17 8.08 -24.10 20.59
CA ARG A 17 6.94 -23.70 21.42
C ARG A 17 6.94 -22.19 21.68
N TRP A 18 8.10 -21.59 21.97
CA TRP A 18 8.24 -20.14 22.12
C TRP A 18 7.93 -19.36 20.82
N LEU A 19 8.33 -19.88 19.65
CA LEU A 19 7.98 -19.29 18.36
C LEU A 19 6.48 -19.34 18.10
N ASN A 20 5.85 -20.49 18.35
CA ASN A 20 4.43 -20.72 18.09
C ASN A 20 3.51 -20.05 19.13
N ALA A 21 4.02 -19.70 20.32
CA ALA A 21 3.24 -19.01 21.35
C ALA A 21 2.69 -17.65 20.88
N HIS A 22 3.31 -17.02 19.85
CA HIS A 22 2.80 -15.79 19.23
C HIS A 22 1.63 -16.04 18.27
N GLU A 23 1.42 -17.30 17.83
CA GLU A 23 0.34 -17.71 16.94
C GLU A 23 -0.84 -18.37 17.70
N GLU A 24 -0.61 -18.82 18.93
CA GLU A 24 -1.61 -19.38 19.85
C GLU A 24 -2.63 -18.31 20.28
N GLY A 25 -3.60 -18.04 19.41
CA GLY A 25 -4.67 -17.05 19.63
C GLY A 25 -5.14 -16.34 18.36
N TYR A 26 -4.39 -16.44 17.25
CA TYR A 26 -4.83 -15.88 15.97
C TYR A 26 -5.84 -16.80 15.28
N HIS A 27 -7.09 -16.34 15.18
CA HIS A 27 -8.08 -17.00 14.32
C HIS A 27 -7.73 -16.72 12.85
N LYS A 28 -7.33 -17.77 12.13
CA LYS A 28 -7.08 -17.73 10.68
C LYS A 28 -8.41 -17.65 9.92
N ALA A 29 -9.06 -16.49 9.98
CA ALA A 29 -10.42 -16.27 9.50
C ALA A 29 -10.50 -15.55 8.14
N MET A 30 -9.35 -15.26 7.49
CA MET A 30 -9.39 -14.61 6.18
C MET A 30 -9.77 -15.60 5.07
N GLY A 31 -10.88 -15.32 4.40
CA GLY A 31 -11.31 -16.09 3.24
C GLY A 31 -10.39 -15.86 2.03
N ASN A 32 -10.41 -16.81 1.09
CA ASN A 32 -9.54 -16.77 -0.10
C ASN A 32 -9.69 -15.46 -0.91
N ARG A 33 -10.89 -14.88 -0.93
CA ARG A 33 -11.19 -13.60 -1.58
C ARG A 33 -10.46 -12.41 -0.93
N GLN A 34 -10.35 -12.38 0.40
CA GLN A 34 -9.68 -11.29 1.10
C GLN A 34 -8.16 -11.35 0.87
N VAL A 35 -7.59 -12.56 0.89
CA VAL A 35 -6.17 -12.80 0.57
C VAL A 35 -5.84 -12.37 -0.85
N GLN A 36 -6.70 -12.69 -1.83
CA GLN A 36 -6.53 -12.24 -3.21
C GLN A 36 -6.61 -10.72 -3.36
N MET A 37 -7.53 -10.06 -2.64
CA MET A 37 -7.60 -8.59 -2.65
C MET A 37 -6.33 -7.94 -2.08
N ILE A 38 -5.77 -8.51 -1.03
CA ILE A 38 -4.49 -8.05 -0.47
C ILE A 38 -3.35 -8.24 -1.48
N ALA A 39 -3.30 -9.38 -2.16
CA ALA A 39 -2.30 -9.65 -3.18
C ALA A 39 -2.39 -8.66 -4.36
N ILE A 40 -3.60 -8.37 -4.85
CA ILE A 40 -3.83 -7.41 -5.94
C ILE A 40 -3.47 -5.99 -5.50
N GLY A 41 -3.89 -5.59 -4.28
CA GLY A 41 -3.58 -4.28 -3.72
C GLY A 41 -2.08 -4.05 -3.57
N GLY A 42 -1.35 -5.06 -3.09
CA GLY A 42 0.11 -5.02 -2.99
C GLY A 42 0.83 -5.00 -4.34
N ALA A 43 0.30 -5.70 -5.35
CA ALA A 43 0.91 -5.76 -6.68
C ALA A 43 0.74 -4.47 -7.49
N ILE A 44 -0.42 -3.80 -7.39
CA ILE A 44 -0.69 -2.56 -8.14
C ILE A 44 0.07 -1.39 -7.49
N GLY A 45 -0.07 -1.21 -6.18
CA GLY A 45 0.69 -0.23 -5.38
C GLY A 45 0.69 1.23 -5.86
N THR A 46 1.34 2.09 -5.09
CA THR A 46 1.61 3.50 -5.47
C THR A 46 2.77 3.61 -6.48
N GLY A 47 3.68 2.63 -6.46
CA GLY A 47 4.87 2.57 -7.31
C GLY A 47 4.56 2.44 -8.80
N LEU A 48 3.48 1.75 -9.18
CA LEU A 48 3.07 1.67 -10.58
C LEU A 48 2.62 3.05 -11.10
N PHE A 49 1.79 3.76 -10.34
CA PHE A 49 1.23 5.04 -10.83
C PHE A 49 2.23 6.19 -10.77
N LEU A 50 2.88 6.40 -9.62
CA LEU A 50 3.85 7.49 -9.48
C LEU A 50 5.16 7.18 -10.22
N GLY A 51 5.60 5.92 -10.17
CA GLY A 51 6.85 5.49 -10.80
C GLY A 51 6.75 5.31 -12.32
N ALA A 52 5.70 4.64 -12.83
CA ALA A 52 5.59 4.43 -14.28
C ALA A 52 5.28 5.74 -15.02
N GLY A 53 4.48 6.65 -14.44
CA GLY A 53 4.20 7.95 -15.06
C GLY A 53 5.46 8.79 -15.29
N ALA A 54 6.31 8.90 -14.27
CA ALA A 54 7.59 9.61 -14.38
C ALA A 54 8.55 8.95 -15.38
N ARG A 55 8.56 7.62 -15.45
CA ARG A 55 9.46 6.86 -16.33
C ARG A 55 8.97 6.79 -17.77
N LEU A 56 7.66 6.83 -18.00
CA LEU A 56 7.06 6.81 -19.33
C LEU A 56 7.41 8.08 -20.13
N GLN A 57 7.38 9.24 -19.48
CA GLN A 57 7.77 10.51 -20.10
C GLN A 57 9.23 10.51 -20.57
N MET A 58 10.12 9.80 -19.85
CA MET A 58 11.54 9.76 -20.16
C MET A 58 11.94 8.62 -21.12
N ALA A 59 11.31 7.45 -21.01
CA ALA A 59 11.72 6.23 -21.71
C ALA A 59 10.91 5.93 -22.98
N GLY A 60 9.73 6.53 -23.16
CA GLY A 60 8.86 6.25 -24.31
C GLY A 60 8.38 4.79 -24.36
N PRO A 61 8.06 4.23 -25.56
CA PRO A 61 7.48 2.90 -25.69
C PRO A 61 8.39 1.75 -25.23
N ALA A 62 9.70 2.01 -25.09
CA ALA A 62 10.66 1.04 -24.56
C ALA A 62 10.36 0.64 -23.10
N LEU A 63 9.61 1.47 -22.36
CA LEU A 63 9.20 1.16 -20.99
C LEU A 63 8.40 -0.15 -20.91
N ALA A 64 7.52 -0.42 -21.88
CA ALA A 64 6.69 -1.62 -21.90
C ALA A 64 7.54 -2.91 -21.99
N LEU A 65 8.59 -2.90 -22.81
CA LEU A 65 9.51 -4.03 -22.93
C LEU A 65 10.29 -4.28 -21.64
N VAL A 66 10.75 -3.21 -20.97
CA VAL A 66 11.47 -3.31 -19.69
C VAL A 66 10.57 -3.89 -18.60
N TYR A 67 9.31 -3.46 -18.51
CA TYR A 67 8.34 -4.01 -17.55
C TYR A 67 8.02 -5.47 -17.84
N LEU A 68 7.94 -5.88 -19.11
CA LEU A 68 7.69 -7.29 -19.48
C LEU A 68 8.86 -8.19 -19.09
N ILE A 69 10.10 -7.77 -19.34
CA ILE A 69 11.30 -8.51 -18.94
C ILE A 69 11.41 -8.58 -17.41
N CYS A 70 11.23 -7.44 -16.73
CA CYS A 70 11.23 -7.38 -15.27
C CYS A 70 10.17 -8.31 -14.67
N GLY A 71 8.94 -8.25 -15.19
CA GLY A 71 7.83 -9.11 -14.77
C GLY A 71 8.11 -10.60 -14.98
N LEU A 72 8.78 -10.98 -16.07
CA LEU A 72 9.19 -12.36 -16.30
C LEU A 72 10.16 -12.85 -15.23
N PHE A 73 11.18 -12.07 -14.87
CA PHE A 73 12.09 -12.41 -13.77
C PHE A 73 11.38 -12.47 -12.43
N SER A 74 10.52 -11.49 -12.12
CA SER A 74 9.71 -11.48 -10.90
C SER A 74 8.77 -12.69 -10.81
N PHE A 75 8.21 -13.16 -11.93
CA PHE A 75 7.36 -14.34 -11.96
C PHE A 75 8.10 -15.61 -11.52
N PHE A 76 9.33 -15.81 -11.98
CA PHE A 76 10.15 -16.96 -11.55
C PHE A 76 10.46 -16.88 -10.04
N ILE A 77 10.80 -15.70 -9.53
CA ILE A 77 11.06 -15.49 -8.10
C ILE A 77 9.81 -15.77 -7.27
N LEU A 78 8.66 -15.21 -7.66
CA LEU A 78 7.38 -15.42 -6.96
C LEU A 78 6.95 -16.90 -6.97
N ARG A 79 7.19 -17.61 -8.07
CA ARG A 79 6.91 -19.05 -8.17
C ARG A 79 7.75 -19.84 -7.16
N ALA A 80 9.05 -19.58 -7.10
CA ALA A 80 9.96 -20.22 -6.15
C ALA A 80 9.60 -19.91 -4.69
N LEU A 81 9.26 -18.65 -4.39
CA LEU A 81 8.82 -18.23 -3.06
C LEU A 81 7.47 -18.86 -2.67
N GLY A 82 6.56 -19.02 -3.62
CA GLY A 82 5.28 -19.70 -3.38
C GLY A 82 5.46 -21.15 -2.96
N GLU A 83 6.38 -21.88 -3.60
CA GLU A 83 6.71 -23.27 -3.24
C GLU A 83 7.34 -23.35 -1.84
N LEU A 84 8.19 -22.39 -1.47
CA LEU A 84 8.77 -22.29 -0.12
C LEU A 84 7.71 -22.05 0.97
N VAL A 85 6.76 -21.15 0.73
CA VAL A 85 5.68 -20.81 1.69
C VAL A 85 4.73 -22.00 1.90
N LEU A 86 4.43 -22.75 0.84
CA LEU A 86 3.63 -23.98 0.94
C LEU A 86 4.35 -25.10 1.71
N HIS A 87 5.68 -25.18 1.63
CA HIS A 87 6.46 -26.20 2.33
C HIS A 87 6.58 -25.92 3.85
N ARG A 88 6.64 -24.65 4.27
CA ARG A 88 6.71 -24.25 5.69
C ARG A 88 5.79 -23.05 5.97
N PRO A 89 4.51 -23.27 6.31
CA PRO A 89 3.59 -22.20 6.67
C PRO A 89 3.90 -21.71 8.09
N SER A 90 4.84 -20.77 8.22
CA SER A 90 5.02 -19.98 9.44
C SER A 90 4.29 -18.64 9.25
N SER A 91 3.64 -18.12 10.29
CA SER A 91 3.06 -16.77 10.26
C SER A 91 4.11 -15.66 10.41
N GLY A 92 5.40 -16.02 10.38
CA GLY A 92 6.54 -15.10 10.37
C GLY A 92 6.81 -14.45 9.00
N SER A 93 7.33 -13.22 9.03
CA SER A 93 7.81 -12.48 7.86
C SER A 93 8.96 -13.22 7.12
N PHE A 94 9.31 -12.79 5.90
CA PHE A 94 10.48 -13.27 5.13
C PHE A 94 11.77 -13.41 5.94
N VAL A 95 11.93 -12.56 6.96
CA VAL A 95 13.05 -12.58 7.91
C VAL A 95 13.09 -13.88 8.73
N SER A 96 11.95 -14.50 9.02
CA SER A 96 11.84 -15.79 9.72
C SER A 96 12.46 -16.92 8.90
N TYR A 97 12.21 -16.95 7.59
CA TYR A 97 12.86 -17.89 6.68
C TYR A 97 14.37 -17.64 6.58
N ALA A 98 14.80 -16.37 6.57
CA ALA A 98 16.24 -16.04 6.57
C ALA A 98 16.96 -16.50 7.85
N ARG A 99 16.27 -16.53 9.01
CA ARG A 99 16.85 -17.05 10.27
C ARG A 99 17.15 -18.54 10.20
N GLU A 100 16.24 -19.32 9.61
CA GLU A 100 16.37 -20.79 9.55
C GLU A 100 17.43 -21.23 8.53
N PHE A 101 17.58 -20.52 7.40
CA PHE A 101 18.52 -20.91 6.34
C PHE A 101 19.89 -20.20 6.36
N LEU A 102 19.98 -18.93 6.77
CA LEU A 102 21.23 -18.14 6.71
C LEU A 102 21.86 -17.87 8.11
N GLY A 103 21.17 -18.23 9.19
CA GLY A 103 21.66 -18.08 10.56
C GLY A 103 21.36 -16.71 11.20
N GLU A 104 21.68 -16.60 12.50
CA GLU A 104 21.24 -15.50 13.37
C GLU A 104 21.79 -14.12 12.97
N LYS A 105 23.03 -14.05 12.46
CA LYS A 105 23.67 -12.79 12.03
C LYS A 105 23.06 -12.25 10.74
N ALA A 106 22.82 -13.13 9.76
CA ALA A 106 22.18 -12.75 8.50
C ALA A 106 20.73 -12.31 8.73
N ALA A 107 20.02 -12.99 9.64
CA ALA A 107 18.69 -12.62 10.07
C ALA A 107 18.59 -11.22 10.68
N TYR A 108 19.58 -10.81 11.46
CA TYR A 108 19.62 -9.47 12.05
C TYR A 108 19.75 -8.39 10.96
N VAL A 109 20.68 -8.58 10.02
CA VAL A 109 20.88 -7.66 8.89
C VAL A 109 19.65 -7.63 7.97
N ALA A 110 19.11 -8.79 7.62
CA ALA A 110 17.89 -8.89 6.80
C ALA A 110 16.69 -8.24 7.48
N GLY A 111 16.56 -8.37 8.81
CA GLY A 111 15.53 -7.68 9.59
C GLY A 111 15.66 -6.15 9.52
N TRP A 112 16.87 -5.64 9.68
CA TRP A 112 17.14 -4.20 9.53
C TRP A 112 16.90 -3.69 8.12
N MET A 113 17.34 -4.42 7.10
CA MET A 113 17.08 -4.09 5.69
C MET A 113 15.58 -4.09 5.38
N TYR A 114 14.84 -5.06 5.92
CA TYR A 114 13.39 -5.13 5.78
C TYR A 114 12.73 -3.89 6.42
N PHE A 115 13.11 -3.54 7.64
CA PHE A 115 12.59 -2.35 8.31
C PHE A 115 12.87 -1.07 7.51
N ILE A 116 14.09 -0.88 7.02
CA ILE A 116 14.46 0.29 6.20
C ILE A 116 13.67 0.32 4.89
N ASN A 117 13.46 -0.84 4.25
CA ASN A 117 12.65 -0.94 3.04
C ASN A 117 11.20 -0.49 3.29
N TRP A 118 10.59 -0.91 4.41
CA TRP A 118 9.24 -0.47 4.79
C TRP A 118 9.19 1.01 5.16
N ALA A 119 10.18 1.52 5.88
CA ALA A 119 10.28 2.94 6.20
C ALA A 119 10.39 3.81 4.93
N MET A 120 11.23 3.41 3.97
CA MET A 120 11.38 4.11 2.69
C MET A 120 10.09 4.06 1.87
N THR A 121 9.42 2.91 1.81
CA THR A 121 8.12 2.76 1.13
C THR A 121 7.08 3.71 1.73
N GLY A 122 7.04 3.84 3.06
CA GLY A 122 6.17 4.80 3.75
C GLY A 122 6.41 6.26 3.34
N ILE A 123 7.68 6.67 3.15
CA ILE A 123 8.02 8.02 2.67
C ILE A 123 7.51 8.24 1.23
N VAL A 124 7.67 7.22 0.37
CA VAL A 124 7.19 7.27 -1.02
C VAL A 124 5.66 7.39 -1.06
N ASP A 125 4.94 6.64 -0.22
CA ASP A 125 3.49 6.69 -0.14
C ASP A 125 2.99 8.06 0.36
N ILE A 126 3.60 8.63 1.40
CA ILE A 126 3.24 9.97 1.89
C ILE A 126 3.48 11.04 0.80
N THR A 127 4.58 10.92 0.06
CA THR A 127 4.89 11.82 -1.05
C THR A 127 3.87 11.69 -2.18
N ALA A 128 3.48 10.46 -2.52
CA ALA A 128 2.45 10.18 -3.51
C ALA A 128 1.10 10.80 -3.10
N VAL A 129 0.68 10.59 -1.84
CA VAL A 129 -0.55 11.16 -1.29
C VAL A 129 -0.50 12.69 -1.31
N ALA A 130 0.62 13.31 -0.94
CA ALA A 130 0.78 14.77 -1.00
C ALA A 130 0.62 15.32 -2.43
N LEU A 131 1.24 14.68 -3.43
CA LEU A 131 1.09 15.03 -4.85
C LEU A 131 -0.36 14.86 -5.32
N TYR A 132 -1.01 13.75 -4.98
CA TYR A 132 -2.41 13.52 -5.34
C TYR A 132 -3.36 14.52 -4.69
N MET A 133 -3.18 14.84 -3.40
CA MET A 133 -3.98 15.86 -2.71
C MET A 133 -3.80 17.24 -3.32
N HIS A 134 -2.62 17.60 -3.83
CA HIS A 134 -2.42 18.87 -4.52
C HIS A 134 -3.16 18.91 -5.86
N TYR A 135 -3.06 17.83 -6.66
CA TYR A 135 -3.74 17.71 -7.95
C TYR A 135 -5.27 17.74 -7.78
N TRP A 136 -5.80 16.97 -6.82
CA TRP A 136 -7.23 16.89 -6.55
C TRP A 136 -7.74 18.08 -5.74
N GLY A 137 -6.94 18.74 -4.91
CA GLY A 137 -7.35 19.94 -4.16
C GLY A 137 -7.73 21.11 -5.07
N CYS A 138 -7.15 21.19 -6.27
CA CYS A 138 -7.57 22.14 -7.30
C CYS A 138 -8.91 21.73 -7.93
N VAL A 139 -9.16 20.43 -8.10
CA VAL A 139 -10.43 19.86 -8.59
C VAL A 139 -11.55 19.96 -7.54
N TRP A 140 -11.33 19.62 -6.28
CA TRP A 140 -12.32 19.74 -5.20
C TRP A 140 -12.71 21.19 -4.96
N ARG A 141 -11.76 22.14 -5.06
CA ARG A 141 -12.07 23.57 -4.98
C ARG A 141 -12.89 24.05 -6.18
N ARG A 142 -12.61 23.57 -7.40
CA ARG A 142 -13.41 23.86 -8.61
C ARG A 142 -14.78 23.17 -8.60
N ALA A 143 -14.89 21.94 -8.09
CA ALA A 143 -16.13 21.19 -7.98
C ALA A 143 -17.03 21.74 -6.86
N ALA A 144 -16.45 22.15 -5.72
CA ALA A 144 -17.18 22.85 -4.66
C ALA A 144 -17.66 24.23 -5.12
N VAL A 145 -16.86 24.99 -5.88
CA VAL A 145 -17.30 26.26 -6.51
C VAL A 145 -18.37 26.00 -7.57
N GLY A 146 -18.27 24.93 -8.36
CA GLY A 146 -19.27 24.54 -9.36
C GLY A 146 -20.59 24.06 -8.78
N LEU A 147 -20.57 23.31 -7.67
CA LEU A 147 -21.75 22.89 -6.90
C LEU A 147 -22.35 24.07 -6.13
N CYS A 148 -21.55 24.94 -5.52
CA CYS A 148 -22.03 26.19 -4.94
C CYS A 148 -22.67 27.10 -5.99
N ALA A 149 -22.05 27.27 -7.17
CA ALA A 149 -22.58 28.05 -8.29
C ALA A 149 -23.87 27.45 -8.88
N ARG A 150 -23.98 26.11 -8.92
CA ARG A 150 -25.20 25.42 -9.38
C ARG A 150 -26.31 25.47 -8.33
N CYS A 151 -25.97 25.43 -7.03
CA CYS A 151 -26.90 25.66 -5.93
C CYS A 151 -27.37 27.12 -5.85
N THR A 152 -26.49 28.11 -6.08
CA THR A 152 -26.92 29.52 -6.20
C THR A 152 -27.76 29.73 -7.46
N TYR A 153 -27.39 29.17 -8.61
CA TYR A 153 -28.18 29.30 -9.84
C TYR A 153 -29.59 28.70 -9.72
N HIS A 154 -29.72 27.54 -9.05
CA HIS A 154 -31.02 26.90 -8.81
C HIS A 154 -31.86 27.62 -7.73
N ARG A 155 -31.23 28.41 -6.85
CA ARG A 155 -31.91 29.28 -5.88
C ARG A 155 -32.28 30.64 -6.49
N TRP A 156 -31.50 31.13 -7.43
CA TRP A 156 -31.71 32.40 -8.13
C TRP A 156 -32.94 32.38 -9.05
N HIS A 157 -33.26 31.23 -9.64
CA HIS A 157 -34.41 31.08 -10.53
C HIS A 157 -35.77 31.11 -9.80
N HIS A 158 -35.78 30.97 -8.47
CA HIS A 158 -36.99 31.03 -7.63
C HIS A 158 -37.19 32.40 -6.96
N GLU A 159 -36.17 33.25 -6.98
CA GLU A 159 -36.16 34.58 -6.34
C GLU A 159 -36.35 35.74 -7.36
N TYR A 160 -36.34 35.45 -8.67
CA TYR A 160 -36.33 36.46 -9.76
C TYR A 160 -37.69 37.11 -10.08
N ASP A 161 -38.78 36.70 -9.44
CA ASP A 161 -40.10 37.31 -9.66
C ASP A 161 -40.33 38.59 -8.84
N ARG A 162 -39.37 39.09 -8.04
CA ARG A 162 -39.68 40.18 -7.09
C ARG A 162 -38.75 41.37 -6.89
N CYS A 163 -37.49 41.40 -7.34
CA CYS A 163 -36.62 42.54 -6.95
C CYS A 163 -35.78 43.10 -8.10
N GLU A 164 -35.96 44.39 -8.36
CA GLU A 164 -35.17 45.23 -9.27
C GLU A 164 -33.67 45.21 -8.94
N MET A 165 -32.87 45.21 -10.00
CA MET A 165 -31.42 45.05 -9.99
C MET A 165 -30.74 46.42 -9.85
N VAL A 166 -29.94 46.63 -8.80
CA VAL A 166 -28.95 47.74 -8.76
C VAL A 166 -27.55 47.14 -8.66
N CYS A 167 -26.73 47.45 -9.65
CA CYS A 167 -25.37 46.94 -9.82
C CYS A 167 -24.37 47.97 -9.26
N GLY A 168 -23.63 47.61 -8.21
CA GLY A 168 -22.54 48.42 -7.66
C GLY A 168 -21.51 47.58 -6.88
N ASP A 169 -20.30 47.49 -7.44
CA ASP A 169 -19.02 47.15 -6.81
C ASP A 169 -18.89 45.86 -5.96
N GLY A 170 -19.33 44.74 -6.52
CA GLY A 170 -18.72 43.43 -6.22
C GLY A 170 -19.03 42.81 -4.85
N VAL A 171 -19.90 43.43 -4.04
CA VAL A 171 -20.41 42.85 -2.79
C VAL A 171 -21.92 42.74 -2.88
N LEU A 172 -22.42 41.51 -2.95
CA LEU A 172 -23.85 41.22 -2.86
C LEU A 172 -24.28 41.46 -1.40
N VAL A 173 -24.87 42.63 -1.11
CA VAL A 173 -25.50 42.90 0.19
C VAL A 173 -27.01 42.74 0.01
N CYS A 174 -27.60 41.72 0.62
CA CYS A 174 -29.04 41.70 0.88
C CYS A 174 -29.32 42.76 1.95
N ALA A 175 -29.96 43.87 1.56
CA ALA A 175 -30.70 44.68 2.52
C ALA A 175 -31.99 43.92 2.86
N TYR A 176 -32.24 43.70 4.15
CA TYR A 176 -33.52 43.19 4.65
C TYR A 176 -34.65 44.19 4.35
#